data_AF-A0A3S2UL96-F1
#
_entry.id   AF-A0A3S2UL96-F1
#
_cell.length_a   1.000
_cell.length_b   1.000
_cell.length_c   1.000
_cell.angle_alpha   90.00
_cell.angle_beta   90.00
_cell.angle_gamma   90.00
#
_symmetry.space_group_name_H-M   'P 1'
#
loop_
_entity.id
_entity.type
_entity.pdbx_description
1 polymer ?
#
loop_
_entity_poly.entity_id
_entity_poly.type
_entity_poly.pdbx_seq_one_letter_code
_entity_poly.pdbx_strand_id
1 'polypeptide(L)'
;MHFFQYKGQLHRFKVKIVSITQAFGDDPASDLAIGMLSLFDEYQSAEIQKHVTRTMLANAKQGNWNGQTPPFGYMTVAVPQPK
;
A
#
# COMPACT_ATOMS: atom_id res chain seq x y z
N MET A 1 10.52 3.34 -1.06
CA MET A 1 11.71 4.09 -1.55
C MET A 1 11.46 5.49 -2.12
N HIS A 2 10.24 5.86 -2.55
CA HIS A 2 10.00 7.18 -3.17
C HIS A 2 10.24 8.39 -2.27
N PHE A 3 9.99 8.28 -0.96
CA PHE A 3 10.12 9.39 -0.02
C PHE A 3 11.54 10.00 0.01
N PHE A 4 12.59 9.17 0.07
CA PHE A 4 13.98 9.64 0.07
C PHE A 4 14.39 10.32 -1.24
N GLN A 5 13.86 9.84 -2.38
CA GLN A 5 14.09 10.48 -3.68
C GLN A 5 13.51 11.89 -3.71
N TYR A 6 12.27 12.06 -3.22
CA TYR A 6 11.63 13.38 -3.11
C TYR A 6 12.34 14.29 -2.11
N LYS A 7 12.77 13.76 -0.95
CA LYS A 7 13.56 14.52 0.04
C LYS A 7 14.84 15.07 -0.58
N GLY A 8 15.59 14.25 -1.32
CA GLY A 8 16.81 14.66 -2.00
C GLY A 8 16.58 15.72 -3.09
N GLN A 9 15.52 15.58 -3.89
CA GLN A 9 15.18 16.57 -4.93
C GLN A 9 14.82 17.93 -4.33
N LEU A 10 13.97 17.96 -3.29
CA LEU A 10 13.53 19.20 -2.66
C LEU A 10 14.64 19.88 -1.85
N HIS A 11 15.56 19.11 -1.27
CA HIS A 11 16.74 19.65 -0.60
C HIS A 11 17.64 20.46 -1.54
N ARG A 12 17.77 20.06 -2.82
CA ARG A 12 18.51 20.86 -3.83
C ARG A 12 17.92 22.26 -4.04
N PHE A 13 16.63 22.42 -3.78
CA PHE A 13 15.91 23.70 -3.86
C PHE A 13 15.74 24.38 -2.49
N LYS A 14 16.45 23.93 -1.45
CA LYS A 14 16.33 24.43 -0.06
C LYS A 14 14.92 24.30 0.53
N VAL A 15 14.12 23.35 0.02
CA VAL A 15 12.78 23.05 0.55
C VAL A 15 12.88 21.84 1.48
N LYS A 16 12.41 21.99 2.73
CA LYS A 16 12.41 20.92 3.75
C LYS A 16 11.05 20.22 3.78
N ILE A 17 11.06 18.90 3.68
CA ILE A 17 9.87 18.07 3.91
C ILE A 17 9.83 17.74 5.40
N VAL A 18 8.73 18.09 6.06
CA VAL A 18 8.47 17.72 7.45
C VAL A 18 7.33 16.72 7.47
N SER A 19 7.58 15.52 7.97
CA SER A 19 6.52 14.53 8.19
C SER A 19 5.80 14.84 9.50
N ILE A 20 4.47 15.00 9.43
CA ILE A 20 3.64 15.42 10.57
C ILE A 20 3.50 14.28 11.60
N THR A 21 3.37 13.04 11.13
CA THR A 21 3.15 11.85 11.99
C THR A 21 4.45 11.20 12.46
N GLN A 22 5.57 11.61 11.89
CA GLN A 22 6.87 11.00 12.04
C GLN A 22 7.90 12.11 12.21
N ALA A 23 7.85 12.78 13.36
CA ALA A 23 8.74 13.88 13.72
C ALA A 23 10.15 13.33 14.04
N PHE A 24 10.84 12.86 13.03
CA PHE A 24 12.25 12.52 13.12
C PHE A 24 13.09 13.79 12.87
N GLY A 25 14.15 13.99 13.63
CA GLY A 25 15.05 15.14 13.49
C GLY A 25 15.85 15.10 12.17
N ASP A 26 16.67 16.12 11.92
CA ASP A 26 17.56 16.17 10.74
C ASP A 26 18.89 15.42 10.97
N ASP A 27 18.94 14.49 11.92
CA ASP A 27 20.16 13.75 12.25
C ASP A 27 20.29 12.45 11.42
N PRO A 28 21.50 11.96 11.11
CA PRO A 28 21.70 10.70 10.37
C PRO A 28 20.98 9.48 10.97
N ALA A 29 20.79 9.46 12.29
CA ALA A 29 20.03 8.42 12.98
C ALA A 29 18.52 8.44 12.62
N SER A 30 17.98 9.63 12.34
CA SER A 30 16.60 9.83 11.91
C SER A 30 16.36 9.31 10.50
N ASP A 31 17.31 9.52 9.59
CA ASP A 31 17.24 8.96 8.23
C ASP A 31 17.28 7.43 8.23
N LEU A 32 18.09 6.83 9.10
CA LEU A 32 18.12 5.37 9.28
C LEU A 32 16.78 4.85 9.83
N ALA A 33 16.21 5.53 10.84
CA ALA A 33 14.91 5.16 11.40
C ALA A 33 13.77 5.23 10.37
N ILE A 34 13.74 6.28 9.52
CA ILE A 34 12.77 6.40 8.42
C ILE A 34 12.96 5.27 7.40
N GLY A 35 14.21 4.92 7.10
CA GLY A 35 14.55 3.80 6.21
C GLY A 35 14.01 2.48 6.75
N MET A 36 14.26 2.21 8.04
CA MET A 36 13.76 1.01 8.72
C MET A 36 12.23 0.95 8.72
N LEU A 37 11.55 2.06 9.04
CA LEU A 37 10.09 2.12 9.02
C LEU A 37 9.52 1.87 7.61
N SER A 38 10.15 2.43 6.59
CA SER A 38 9.76 2.18 5.20
C SER A 38 9.86 0.70 4.84
N LEU A 39 10.89 0.00 5.33
CA LEU A 39 11.06 -1.44 5.12
C LEU A 39 9.99 -2.24 5.86
N PHE A 40 9.62 -1.85 7.08
CA PHE A 40 8.54 -2.49 7.83
C PHE A 40 7.19 -2.34 7.15
N ASP A 41 6.88 -1.14 6.64
CA ASP A 41 5.64 -0.88 5.89
C ASP A 41 5.57 -1.75 4.62
N GLU A 42 6.68 -1.88 3.91
CA GLU A 42 6.77 -2.73 2.72
C GLU A 42 6.60 -4.21 3.06
N TYR A 43 7.21 -4.68 4.15
CA TYR A 43 7.04 -6.06 4.62
C TYR A 43 5.58 -6.35 5.01
N GLN A 44 4.94 -5.46 5.79
CA GLN A 44 3.52 -5.57 6.15
C GLN A 44 2.63 -5.63 4.91
N SER A 45 2.88 -4.74 3.94
CA SER A 45 2.15 -4.72 2.67
C SER A 45 2.29 -6.04 1.91
N ALA A 46 3.51 -6.60 1.84
CA ALA A 46 3.76 -7.89 1.19
C ALA A 46 3.06 -9.06 1.92
N GLU A 47 3.01 -9.03 3.25
CA GLU A 47 2.33 -10.05 4.04
C GLU A 47 0.81 -9.98 3.84
N ILE A 48 0.22 -8.77 3.89
CA ILE A 48 -1.20 -8.54 3.62
C ILE A 48 -1.56 -8.98 2.20
N GLN A 49 -0.70 -8.71 1.21
CA GLN A 49 -0.92 -9.11 -0.18
C GLN A 49 -1.13 -10.63 -0.34
N LYS A 50 -0.45 -11.46 0.46
CA LYS A 50 -0.66 -12.92 0.43
C LYS A 50 -2.08 -13.27 0.83
N HIS A 51 -2.60 -12.64 1.89
CA HIS A 51 -3.96 -12.87 2.35
C HIS A 51 -4.99 -12.36 1.34
N VAL A 52 -4.78 -11.17 0.77
CA VAL A 52 -5.66 -10.63 -0.29
C VAL A 52 -5.72 -11.58 -1.48
N THR A 53 -4.57 -12.05 -1.97
CA THR A 53 -4.48 -12.96 -3.11
C THR A 53 -5.17 -14.29 -2.83
N ARG A 54 -5.00 -14.84 -1.63
CA ARG A 54 -5.70 -16.06 -1.19
C ARG A 54 -7.22 -15.87 -1.20
N THR A 55 -7.71 -14.74 -0.68
CA THR A 55 -9.14 -14.41 -0.66
C THR A 55 -9.69 -14.24 -2.07
N MET A 56 -8.96 -13.56 -2.96
CA MET A 56 -9.35 -13.42 -4.38
C MET A 56 -9.44 -14.77 -5.09
N LEU A 57 -8.48 -15.69 -4.85
CA LEU A 57 -8.56 -17.04 -5.41
C LEU A 57 -9.77 -17.82 -4.87
N ALA A 58 -10.03 -17.74 -3.57
CA ALA A 58 -11.18 -18.41 -2.96
C ALA A 58 -12.51 -17.87 -3.50
N ASN A 59 -12.62 -16.55 -3.65
CA ASN A 59 -13.79 -15.88 -4.20
C ASN A 59 -14.01 -16.25 -5.68
N ALA A 60 -12.94 -16.32 -6.48
CA ALA A 60 -13.02 -16.82 -7.86
C ALA A 60 -13.44 -18.30 -7.94
N LYS A 61 -12.93 -19.16 -7.04
CA LYS A 61 -13.33 -20.58 -6.96
C LYS A 61 -14.82 -20.75 -6.65
N GLN A 62 -15.42 -19.82 -5.90
CA GLN A 62 -16.85 -19.80 -5.62
C GLN A 62 -17.68 -19.23 -6.79
N GLY A 63 -17.04 -18.82 -7.89
CA GLY A 63 -17.71 -18.23 -9.05
C GLY A 63 -18.07 -16.74 -8.85
N ASN A 64 -17.58 -16.12 -7.78
CA ASN A 64 -17.84 -14.72 -7.51
C ASN A 64 -16.91 -13.81 -8.32
N TRP A 65 -17.38 -12.60 -8.61
CA TRP A 65 -16.61 -11.57 -9.28
C TRP A 65 -15.66 -10.86 -8.30
N ASN A 66 -14.36 -10.86 -8.58
CA ASN A 66 -13.30 -10.31 -7.70
C ASN A 66 -13.17 -8.77 -7.73
N GLY A 67 -14.06 -8.09 -8.43
CA GLY A 67 -14.01 -6.64 -8.60
C GLY A 67 -13.24 -6.23 -9.85
N GLN A 68 -13.95 -5.53 -10.72
CA GLN A 68 -13.54 -4.80 -11.93
C GLN A 68 -14.85 -4.25 -12.52
N THR A 69 -14.78 -3.21 -13.36
CA THR A 69 -15.93 -2.79 -14.16
C THR A 69 -16.44 -3.98 -14.98
N PRO A 70 -17.70 -4.42 -14.78
CA PRO A 70 -18.23 -5.53 -15.57
C PRO A 70 -18.20 -5.18 -17.07
N PRO A 71 -18.05 -6.17 -17.96
CA PRO A 71 -18.11 -5.93 -19.40
C PRO A 71 -19.41 -5.22 -19.79
N PHE A 72 -19.37 -4.46 -20.89
CA PHE A 72 -20.54 -3.74 -21.39
C PHE A 72 -21.74 -4.70 -21.55
N GLY A 73 -22.89 -4.30 -21.00
CA GLY A 73 -24.11 -5.11 -21.00
C GLY A 73 -24.28 -6.06 -19.82
N TYR A 74 -23.32 -6.12 -18.89
CA TYR A 74 -23.41 -6.94 -17.66
C TYR A 74 -23.40 -6.07 -16.40
N MET A 75 -23.97 -6.60 -15.31
CA MET A 75 -23.91 -5.99 -13.98
C MET A 75 -23.55 -7.03 -12.93
N THR A 76 -22.85 -6.61 -11.89
CA THR A 76 -22.55 -7.45 -10.73
C THR A 76 -23.74 -7.47 -9.78
N VAL A 77 -24.22 -8.66 -9.42
CA VAL A 77 -25.30 -8.86 -8.44
C VAL A 77 -24.77 -9.58 -7.21
N ALA A 78 -25.23 -9.17 -6.02
CA ALA A 78 -24.89 -9.86 -4.78
C ALA A 78 -25.66 -11.18 -4.69
N VAL A 79 -24.94 -12.29 -4.58
CA VAL A 79 -25.55 -13.61 -4.38
C VAL A 79 -25.60 -13.90 -2.87
N PRO A 80 -26.78 -14.18 -2.29
CA PRO A 80 -26.88 -14.57 -0.88
C PRO A 80 -26.17 -15.91 -0.67
N GLN A 81 -25.19 -15.94 0.23
CA GLN A 81 -24.44 -17.15 0.54
C GLN A 81 -25.27 -18.09 1.43
N PRO A 82 -25.31 -19.41 1.15
CA PRO A 82 -25.92 -20.37 2.06
C PRO A 82 -25.13 -20.38 3.38
N LYS A 83 -25.86 -20.34 4.49
CA LYS A 83 -25.32 -20.27 5.86
C LYS A 83 -24.66 -21.58 6.29
#